data_AF-A0A2D7BZ77-F1
#
_entry.id   AF-A0A2D7BZ77-F1
#
_cell.length_a   1.000
_cell.length_b   1.000
_cell.length_c   1.000
_cell.angle_alpha   90.00
_cell.angle_beta   90.00
_cell.angle_gamma   90.00
#
_symmetry.space_group_name_H-M   'P 1'
#
loop_
_entity.id
_entity.type
_entity.pdbx_description
1 polymer ?
#
loop_
_entity_poly.entity_id
_entity_poly.type
_entity_poly.pdbx_seq_one_letter_code
_entity_poly.pdbx_strand_id
1 'polypeptide(L)'
;MIILVDPVYNPNNQGQITSATKLGPGVTIAKFLGAYGDKTPFNHVVTNTARQQIARHLYLQAEAMRIINGNTANFNDVRMVVSEGLYKLREGDLNDITMQKKADGRLVYYQVIDQEGKISLEKTFDVAEYLKDYIKFKALYLDYDNYNPDGSLTAQIGIEFPTTPESFDILFDGKVETYFNNHLQSKNELVEIEESD
;
A
#
# COMPACT_ATOMS: atom_id res chain seq x y z
N MET A 1 -17.92 -4.01 -9.13
CA MET A 1 -17.08 -4.85 -10.01
C MET A 1 -16.56 -6.00 -9.18
N ILE A 2 -16.73 -7.23 -9.64
CA ILE A 2 -16.26 -8.40 -8.91
C ILE A 2 -14.77 -8.63 -9.25
N ILE A 3 -13.90 -8.58 -8.23
CA ILE A 3 -12.50 -8.98 -8.36
C ILE A 3 -12.41 -10.51 -8.33
N LEU A 4 -11.73 -11.10 -9.31
CA LEU A 4 -11.44 -12.53 -9.32
C LEU A 4 -10.28 -12.81 -8.37
N VAL A 5 -10.56 -13.55 -7.32
CA VAL A 5 -9.60 -13.90 -6.28
C VAL A 5 -9.03 -15.28 -6.55
N ASP A 6 -7.70 -15.43 -6.48
CA ASP A 6 -7.08 -16.75 -6.54
C ASP A 6 -7.58 -17.61 -5.36
N PRO A 7 -8.24 -18.77 -5.62
CA PRO A 7 -8.77 -19.62 -4.57
C PRO A 7 -7.74 -20.06 -3.52
N VAL A 8 -6.46 -20.17 -3.91
CA VAL A 8 -5.34 -20.56 -3.03
C VAL A 8 -5.05 -19.49 -1.98
N TYR A 9 -5.20 -18.21 -2.36
CA TYR A 9 -4.88 -17.07 -1.51
C TYR A 9 -6.11 -16.32 -0.99
N ASN A 10 -7.32 -16.79 -1.34
CA ASN A 10 -8.57 -16.19 -0.93
C ASN A 10 -8.74 -16.23 0.61
N PRO A 11 -8.77 -15.07 1.30
CA PRO A 11 -8.92 -15.01 2.74
C PRO A 11 -10.19 -15.65 3.29
N ASN A 12 -11.27 -15.73 2.50
CA ASN A 12 -12.52 -16.36 2.92
C ASN A 12 -12.40 -17.88 3.03
N ASN A 13 -11.45 -18.48 2.30
CA ASN A 13 -11.18 -19.93 2.33
C ASN A 13 -10.15 -20.30 3.42
N GLN A 14 -9.59 -19.31 4.12
CA GLN A 14 -8.59 -19.51 5.15
C GLN A 14 -9.27 -19.58 6.52
N GLY A 15 -8.97 -20.65 7.29
CA GLY A 15 -9.51 -20.85 8.63
C GLY A 15 -9.00 -19.80 9.62
N GLN A 16 -7.78 -19.98 10.13
CA GLN A 16 -7.14 -19.02 11.05
C GLN A 16 -6.20 -18.09 10.29
N ILE A 17 -6.44 -16.79 10.42
CA ILE A 17 -5.59 -15.76 9.83
C ILE A 17 -4.48 -15.39 10.81
N THR A 18 -3.24 -15.48 10.33
CA THR A 18 -2.02 -15.17 11.07
C THR A 18 -1.08 -14.33 10.22
N SER A 19 0.01 -13.83 10.79
CA SER A 19 1.05 -13.11 10.02
C SER A 19 1.66 -13.97 8.90
N ALA A 20 1.61 -15.31 9.02
CA ALA A 20 2.11 -16.25 8.02
C ALA A 20 1.12 -16.54 6.89
N THR A 21 -0.15 -16.09 7.00
CA THR A 21 -1.15 -16.28 5.95
C THR A 21 -0.67 -15.63 4.65
N LYS A 22 -0.66 -16.41 3.57
CA LYS A 22 -0.24 -15.96 2.24
C LYS A 22 -1.40 -15.24 1.57
N LEU A 23 -1.12 -14.08 1.01
CA LEU A 23 -2.04 -13.26 0.22
C LEU A 23 -1.71 -13.29 -1.27
N GLY A 24 -0.57 -13.85 -1.62
CA GLY A 24 -0.15 -14.16 -2.98
C GLY A 24 1.18 -14.93 -2.95
N PRO A 25 1.69 -15.38 -4.11
CA PRO A 25 3.02 -15.95 -4.23
C PRO A 25 4.07 -14.97 -3.68
N GLY A 26 4.79 -15.39 -2.63
CA GLY A 26 5.84 -14.60 -1.98
C GLY A 26 5.37 -13.42 -1.11
N VAL A 27 4.05 -13.26 -0.89
CA VAL A 27 3.49 -12.17 -0.07
C VAL A 27 2.65 -12.75 1.06
N THR A 28 3.03 -12.45 2.30
CA THR A 28 2.28 -12.81 3.52
C THR A 28 1.81 -11.54 4.23
N ILE A 29 0.85 -11.69 5.14
CA ILE A 29 0.41 -10.57 6.01
C ILE A 29 1.60 -9.91 6.72
N ALA A 30 2.60 -10.69 7.14
CA ALA A 30 3.81 -10.19 7.81
C ALA A 30 4.51 -9.07 7.02
N LYS A 31 4.41 -9.05 5.69
CA LYS A 31 5.01 -8.01 4.86
C LYS A 31 4.43 -6.62 5.12
N PHE A 32 3.17 -6.55 5.54
CA PHE A 32 2.48 -5.31 5.91
C PHE A 32 2.60 -4.98 7.41
N LEU A 33 3.20 -5.84 8.22
CA LEU A 33 3.39 -5.64 9.66
C LEU A 33 4.78 -5.10 10.02
N GLY A 34 5.71 -5.19 9.07
CA GLY A 34 7.14 -4.94 9.28
C GLY A 34 7.63 -3.62 8.69
N ALA A 35 6.75 -2.63 8.53
CA ALA A 35 7.08 -1.29 8.08
C ALA A 35 8.29 -0.71 8.85
N TYR A 36 9.16 0.01 8.14
CA TYR A 36 10.37 0.57 8.75
C TYR A 36 9.97 1.65 9.75
N GLY A 37 10.36 1.48 11.03
CA GLY A 37 10.00 2.43 12.09
C GLY A 37 8.71 2.10 12.86
N ASP A 38 7.81 1.26 12.35
CA ASP A 38 6.56 0.90 13.03
C ASP A 38 6.20 -0.59 12.88
N LYS A 39 6.97 -1.44 13.58
CA LYS A 39 6.72 -2.88 13.60
C LYS A 39 5.52 -3.19 14.49
N THR A 40 4.44 -3.65 13.88
CA THR A 40 3.18 -3.94 14.58
C THR A 40 2.89 -5.45 14.59
N PRO A 41 2.87 -6.12 15.76
CA PRO A 41 2.49 -7.53 15.81
C PRO A 41 1.00 -7.68 15.50
N PHE A 42 0.62 -8.69 14.72
CA PHE A 42 -0.80 -8.89 14.37
C PHE A 42 -1.70 -9.28 15.56
N ASN A 43 -1.10 -9.59 16.70
CA ASN A 43 -1.78 -10.00 17.93
C ASN A 43 -2.70 -8.91 18.51
N HIS A 44 -2.52 -7.64 18.13
CA HIS A 44 -3.42 -6.57 18.53
C HIS A 44 -4.82 -6.71 17.91
N VAL A 45 -4.94 -7.40 16.77
CA VAL A 45 -6.23 -7.78 16.18
C VAL A 45 -6.67 -9.10 16.81
N VAL A 46 -7.60 -9.02 17.77
CA VAL A 46 -7.95 -10.14 18.65
C VAL A 46 -8.79 -11.20 17.96
N THR A 47 -9.79 -10.79 17.15
CA THR A 47 -10.75 -11.73 16.57
C THR A 47 -10.33 -12.18 15.18
N ASN A 48 -10.53 -13.46 14.87
CA ASN A 48 -10.24 -13.99 13.55
C ASN A 48 -11.09 -13.32 12.45
N THR A 49 -12.34 -12.96 12.77
CA THR A 49 -13.23 -12.22 11.86
C THR A 49 -12.64 -10.86 11.45
N ALA A 50 -12.09 -10.09 12.40
CA ALA A 50 -11.43 -8.83 12.08
C ALA A 50 -10.16 -9.08 11.24
N ARG A 51 -9.40 -10.13 11.55
CA ARG A 51 -8.23 -10.51 10.74
C ARG A 51 -8.60 -10.94 9.33
N GLN A 52 -9.72 -11.65 9.13
CA GLN A 52 -10.24 -12.01 7.81
C GLN A 52 -10.61 -10.76 7.01
N GLN A 53 -11.24 -9.77 7.64
CA GLN A 53 -11.53 -8.50 6.98
C GLN A 53 -10.24 -7.76 6.56
N ILE A 54 -9.24 -7.68 7.44
CA ILE A 54 -7.94 -7.08 7.11
C ILE A 54 -7.26 -7.87 6.00
N ALA A 55 -7.29 -9.20 6.04
CA ALA A 55 -6.70 -10.05 5.01
C ALA A 55 -7.35 -9.83 3.63
N ARG A 56 -8.67 -9.56 3.56
CA ARG A 56 -9.34 -9.17 2.30
C ARG A 56 -8.82 -7.84 1.76
N HIS A 57 -8.63 -6.84 2.61
CA HIS A 57 -8.04 -5.57 2.18
C HIS A 57 -6.59 -5.76 1.71
N LEU A 58 -5.78 -6.46 2.50
CA LEU A 58 -4.38 -6.71 2.19
C LEU A 58 -4.18 -7.64 0.98
N TYR A 59 -5.16 -8.45 0.60
CA TYR A 59 -5.10 -9.23 -0.64
C TYR A 59 -4.96 -8.31 -1.86
N LEU A 60 -5.74 -7.23 -1.93
CA LEU A 60 -5.65 -6.26 -3.01
C LEU A 60 -4.30 -5.52 -3.01
N GLN A 61 -3.79 -5.22 -1.82
CA GLN A 61 -2.44 -4.64 -1.64
C GLN A 61 -1.34 -5.60 -2.13
N ALA A 62 -1.46 -6.91 -1.84
CA ALA A 62 -0.53 -7.93 -2.30
C ALA A 62 -0.51 -8.05 -3.83
N GLU A 63 -1.67 -7.92 -4.48
CA GLU A 63 -1.77 -7.92 -5.94
C GLU A 63 -1.12 -6.68 -6.56
N ALA A 64 -1.33 -5.49 -6.00
CA ALA A 64 -0.64 -4.27 -6.43
C ALA A 64 0.89 -4.43 -6.35
N MET A 65 1.41 -4.98 -5.24
CA MET A 65 2.84 -5.27 -5.11
C MET A 65 3.36 -6.27 -6.13
N ARG A 66 2.58 -7.31 -6.45
CA ARG A 66 2.98 -8.34 -7.41
C ARG A 66 3.03 -7.83 -8.84
N ILE A 67 2.14 -6.90 -9.19
CA ILE A 67 2.12 -6.27 -10.52
C ILE A 67 3.40 -5.51 -10.79
N ILE A 68 4.00 -4.86 -9.78
CA ILE A 68 5.28 -4.16 -9.93
C ILE A 68 6.45 -5.11 -9.77
N ASN A 69 6.55 -5.79 -8.63
CA ASN A 69 7.72 -6.64 -8.31
C ASN A 69 7.85 -7.89 -9.20
N GLY A 70 6.77 -8.30 -9.88
CA GLY A 70 6.77 -9.38 -10.86
C GLY A 70 6.96 -8.90 -12.30
N ASN A 71 6.97 -7.58 -12.56
CA ASN A 71 7.10 -7.03 -13.90
C ASN A 71 8.58 -6.81 -14.26
N THR A 72 9.20 -7.88 -14.73
CA THR A 72 10.60 -7.87 -15.17
C THR A 72 10.81 -7.21 -16.54
N ALA A 73 9.74 -6.78 -17.21
CA ALA A 73 9.83 -6.06 -18.48
C ALA A 73 10.05 -4.56 -18.26
N ASN A 74 9.30 -3.96 -17.33
CA ASN A 74 9.33 -2.51 -17.10
C ASN A 74 10.07 -2.10 -15.81
N PHE A 75 10.14 -2.98 -14.80
CA PHE A 75 10.61 -2.65 -13.45
C PHE A 75 11.59 -3.70 -12.91
N ASN A 76 12.56 -4.13 -13.73
CA ASN A 76 13.54 -5.15 -13.33
C ASN A 76 14.69 -4.63 -12.46
N ASP A 77 14.82 -3.31 -12.36
CA ASP A 77 15.83 -2.55 -11.65
C ASP A 77 15.30 -1.97 -10.33
N VAL A 78 13.99 -2.05 -10.08
CA VAL A 78 13.36 -1.55 -8.86
C VAL A 78 12.46 -2.56 -8.19
N ARG A 79 12.15 -2.30 -6.92
CA ARG A 79 11.16 -3.04 -6.14
C ARG A 79 10.30 -2.09 -5.33
N MET A 80 9.00 -2.36 -5.33
CA MET A 80 8.05 -1.72 -4.42
C MET A 80 8.07 -2.44 -3.06
N VAL A 81 8.43 -1.71 -2.01
CA VAL A 81 8.51 -2.21 -0.63
C VAL A 81 7.54 -1.44 0.27
N VAL A 82 6.97 -2.11 1.27
CA VAL A 82 6.07 -1.45 2.23
C VAL A 82 6.90 -0.51 3.10
N SER A 83 6.62 0.80 3.01
CA SER A 83 7.18 1.82 3.90
C SER A 83 6.29 2.01 5.13
N GLU A 84 4.98 2.05 4.94
CA GLU A 84 3.99 2.13 6.01
C GLU A 84 2.84 1.14 5.76
N GLY A 85 2.60 0.25 6.72
CA GLY A 85 1.65 -0.84 6.58
C GLY A 85 0.51 -0.79 7.60
N LEU A 86 0.16 -1.96 8.14
CA LEU A 86 -0.90 -2.10 9.12
C LEU A 86 -0.53 -1.40 10.43
N TYR A 87 -1.33 -0.41 10.79
CA TYR A 87 -1.12 0.42 11.98
C TYR A 87 -1.91 -0.09 13.19
N LYS A 88 -1.34 0.00 14.38
CA LYS A 88 -2.10 -0.22 15.63
C LYS A 88 -2.59 1.13 16.16
N LEU A 89 -3.89 1.38 16.05
CA LEU A 89 -4.53 2.59 16.59
C LEU A 89 -4.18 2.80 18.08
N ARG A 90 -3.84 4.05 18.40
CA ARG A 90 -3.71 4.55 19.77
C ARG A 90 -4.96 5.35 20.12
N GLU A 91 -5.14 5.67 21.41
CA GLU A 91 -6.32 6.39 21.89
C GLU A 91 -6.53 7.74 21.19
N GLY A 92 -5.45 8.46 20.86
CA GLY A 92 -5.50 9.73 20.13
C GLY A 92 -5.91 9.59 18.65
N ASP A 93 -5.78 8.40 18.06
CA ASP A 93 -5.99 8.17 16.63
C ASP A 93 -7.44 7.73 16.32
N LEU A 94 -8.28 7.54 17.35
CA LEU A 94 -9.60 6.93 17.20
C LEU A 94 -10.53 7.71 16.27
N ASN A 95 -10.31 9.01 16.08
CA ASN A 95 -11.09 9.85 15.17
C ASN A 95 -10.33 10.21 13.88
N ASP A 96 -9.08 9.73 13.72
CA ASP A 96 -8.29 9.96 12.52
C ASP A 96 -8.65 8.90 11.46
N ILE A 97 -9.34 9.35 10.41
CA ILE A 97 -9.82 8.50 9.32
C ILE A 97 -8.65 7.86 8.56
N THR A 98 -7.52 8.56 8.41
CA THR A 98 -6.33 8.04 7.73
C THR A 98 -5.71 6.91 8.55
N MET A 99 -5.55 7.12 9.87
CA MET A 99 -5.05 6.06 10.75
C MET A 99 -5.99 4.86 10.81
N GLN A 100 -7.31 5.08 10.79
CA GLN A 100 -8.29 3.98 10.71
C GLN A 100 -8.12 3.16 9.42
N LYS A 101 -7.91 3.81 8.27
CA LYS A 101 -7.65 3.12 6.98
C LYS A 101 -6.33 2.35 6.98
N LYS A 102 -5.29 2.88 7.63
CA LYS A 102 -4.02 2.14 7.82
C LYS A 102 -4.22 0.95 8.75
N ALA A 103 -5.00 1.12 9.82
CA ALA A 103 -5.23 0.07 10.82
C ALA A 103 -6.10 -1.09 10.35
N ASP A 104 -6.99 -0.87 9.37
CA ASP A 104 -7.76 -1.93 8.75
C ASP A 104 -7.14 -2.46 7.44
N GLY A 105 -5.98 -1.93 7.03
CA GLY A 105 -5.22 -2.39 5.86
C GLY A 105 -5.73 -1.89 4.50
N ARG A 106 -6.67 -0.94 4.49
CA ARG A 106 -7.13 -0.30 3.24
C ARG A 106 -6.11 0.64 2.64
N LEU A 107 -5.33 1.33 3.47
CA LEU A 107 -4.28 2.26 3.05
C LEU A 107 -2.91 1.73 3.45
N VAL A 108 -2.02 1.59 2.46
CA VAL A 108 -0.62 1.17 2.63
C VAL A 108 0.25 2.09 1.78
N TYR A 109 1.39 2.51 2.31
CA TYR A 109 2.39 3.27 1.58
C TYR A 109 3.57 2.40 1.21
N TYR A 110 4.15 2.71 0.05
CA TYR A 110 5.26 2.00 -0.53
C TYR A 110 6.38 2.95 -0.93
N GLN A 111 7.62 2.49 -0.79
CA GLN A 111 8.79 3.11 -1.42
C GLN A 111 9.20 2.26 -2.63
N VAL A 112 9.68 2.92 -3.68
CA VAL A 112 10.30 2.26 -4.82
C VAL A 112 11.80 2.33 -4.64
N ILE A 113 12.40 1.15 -4.46
CA ILE A 113 13.79 0.99 -4.09
C ILE A 113 14.57 0.41 -5.28
N ASP A 114 15.69 1.04 -5.63
CA ASP A 114 16.61 0.60 -6.68
C ASP A 114 17.48 -0.61 -6.27
N GLN A 115 18.41 -1.00 -7.14
CA GLN A 115 19.32 -2.12 -6.93
C GLN A 115 20.35 -1.83 -5.83
N GLU A 116 20.67 -0.56 -5.60
CA GLU A 116 21.56 -0.06 -4.56
C GLU A 116 20.87 0.03 -3.19
N GLY A 117 19.55 -0.17 -3.14
CA GLY A 117 18.78 -0.11 -1.91
C GLY A 117 18.34 1.30 -1.52
N LYS A 118 18.39 2.27 -2.44
CA LYS A 118 17.95 3.66 -2.24
C LYS A 118 16.59 3.91 -2.88
N ILE A 119 15.91 4.95 -2.42
CA ILE A 119 14.67 5.42 -3.03
C ILE A 119 15.00 6.02 -4.39
N SER A 120 14.33 5.56 -5.44
CA SER A 120 14.44 6.14 -6.78
C SER A 120 13.25 7.06 -7.04
N LEU A 121 13.48 8.37 -7.09
CA LEU A 121 12.41 9.37 -7.29
C LEU A 121 11.75 9.22 -8.66
N GLU A 122 12.56 9.18 -9.72
CA GLU A 122 12.10 8.95 -11.11
C GLU A 122 11.27 7.67 -11.21
N LYS A 123 11.78 6.55 -10.69
CA LYS A 123 11.04 5.27 -10.76
C LYS A 123 9.82 5.24 -9.87
N THR A 124 9.76 6.06 -8.82
CA THR A 124 8.55 6.21 -8.02
C THR A 124 7.43 6.82 -8.84
N PHE A 125 7.71 7.86 -9.63
CA PHE A 125 6.75 8.44 -10.55
C PHE A 125 6.30 7.43 -11.64
N ASP A 126 7.25 6.77 -12.30
CA ASP A 126 6.97 5.75 -13.32
C ASP A 126 6.05 4.63 -12.78
N VAL A 127 6.34 4.13 -11.58
CA VAL A 127 5.53 3.08 -10.94
C VAL A 127 4.14 3.60 -10.58
N ALA A 128 4.00 4.84 -10.11
CA ALA A 128 2.72 5.44 -9.78
C ALA A 128 1.83 5.62 -11.03
N GLU A 129 2.39 6.11 -12.13
CA GLU A 129 1.71 6.21 -13.43
C GLU A 129 1.28 4.83 -13.94
N TYR A 130 2.16 3.83 -13.83
CA TYR A 130 1.81 2.46 -14.22
C TYR A 130 0.70 1.87 -13.35
N LEU A 131 0.75 2.04 -12.03
CA LEU A 131 -0.31 1.57 -11.15
C LEU A 131 -1.65 2.25 -11.48
N LYS A 132 -1.65 3.56 -11.71
CA LYS A 132 -2.83 4.33 -12.10
C LYS A 132 -3.57 3.69 -13.28
N ASP A 133 -2.84 3.20 -14.27
CA ASP A 133 -3.41 2.67 -15.50
C ASP A 133 -3.76 1.16 -15.42
N TYR A 134 -2.99 0.39 -14.65
CA TYR A 134 -3.07 -1.08 -14.67
C TYR A 134 -3.78 -1.71 -13.47
N ILE A 135 -4.04 -0.96 -12.39
CA ILE A 135 -4.83 -1.47 -11.25
C ILE A 135 -6.08 -0.63 -10.99
N LYS A 136 -7.02 -1.20 -10.23
CA LYS A 136 -8.20 -0.48 -9.73
C LYS A 136 -7.99 -0.16 -8.27
N PHE A 137 -8.29 1.06 -7.85
CA PHE A 137 -8.11 1.54 -6.48
C PHE A 137 -9.16 2.58 -6.15
N LYS A 138 -9.31 2.90 -4.86
CA LYS A 138 -10.12 4.04 -4.44
C LYS A 138 -9.37 5.34 -4.62
N ALA A 139 -8.15 5.40 -4.09
CA ALA A 139 -7.26 6.52 -4.26
C ALA A 139 -5.81 6.04 -4.38
N LEU A 140 -5.01 6.74 -5.18
CA LEU A 140 -3.57 6.61 -5.27
C LEU A 140 -2.97 7.97 -4.93
N TYR A 141 -2.03 7.96 -4.00
CA TYR A 141 -1.33 9.12 -3.48
C TYR A 141 0.12 9.03 -3.91
N LEU A 142 0.60 10.05 -4.61
CA LEU A 142 2.03 10.25 -4.83
C LEU A 142 2.49 11.29 -3.81
N ASP A 143 3.23 10.83 -2.81
CA ASP A 143 3.58 11.65 -1.64
C ASP A 143 5.08 11.91 -1.63
N TYR A 144 5.43 13.19 -1.60
CA TYR A 144 6.81 13.66 -1.50
C TYR A 144 7.01 14.42 -0.20
N ASP A 145 8.19 14.32 0.40
CA ASP A 145 8.56 15.12 1.56
C ASP A 145 10.06 15.37 1.65
N ASN A 146 10.45 16.37 2.43
CA ASN A 146 11.84 16.62 2.79
C ASN A 146 12.04 16.61 4.31
N TYR A 147 11.31 15.73 5.00
CA TYR A 147 11.36 15.62 6.46
C TYR A 147 12.58 14.85 6.96
N ASN A 148 13.37 14.26 6.06
CA ASN A 148 14.65 13.69 6.43
C ASN A 148 15.53 14.74 7.14
N PRO A 149 16.32 14.35 8.16
CA PRO A 149 17.17 15.29 8.89
C PRO A 149 18.19 16.04 8.03
N ASP A 150 18.57 15.48 6.88
CA ASP A 150 19.48 16.10 5.90
C ASP A 150 18.75 16.95 4.85
N GLY A 151 17.41 17.01 4.90
CA GLY A 151 16.57 17.74 3.96
C GLY A 151 16.45 17.08 2.58
N SER A 152 16.95 15.85 2.41
CA SER A 152 16.82 15.13 1.14
C SER A 152 15.36 14.85 0.80
N LEU A 153 15.04 14.94 -0.49
CA LEU A 153 13.72 14.62 -1.00
C LEU A 153 13.46 13.11 -0.91
N THR A 154 12.28 12.73 -0.44
CA THR A 154 11.78 11.36 -0.50
C THR A 154 10.46 11.30 -1.24
N ALA A 155 10.14 10.10 -1.75
CA ALA A 155 8.89 9.84 -2.44
C ALA A 155 8.32 8.49 -2.01
N GLN A 156 6.99 8.42 -1.89
CA GLN A 156 6.22 7.23 -1.57
C GLN A 156 4.93 7.18 -2.37
N ILE A 157 4.40 5.96 -2.54
CA ILE A 157 3.11 5.71 -3.19
C ILE A 157 2.15 5.16 -2.15
N GLY A 158 1.12 5.93 -1.81
CA GLY A 158 0.01 5.48 -0.99
C GLY A 158 -1.09 4.86 -1.86
N ILE A 159 -1.53 3.64 -1.57
CA ILE A 159 -2.64 3.01 -2.28
C ILE A 159 -3.79 2.76 -1.29
N GLU A 160 -4.93 3.40 -1.51
CA GLU A 160 -6.18 3.14 -0.80
C GLU A 160 -7.08 2.23 -1.63
N PHE A 161 -7.44 1.07 -1.08
CA PHE A 161 -8.54 0.26 -1.57
C PHE A 161 -9.83 0.53 -0.78
N PRO A 162 -11.02 0.38 -1.40
CA PRO A 162 -12.28 0.39 -0.67
C PRO A 162 -12.37 -0.75 0.34
N THR A 163 -13.35 -0.66 1.24
CA THR A 163 -13.71 -1.81 2.07
C THR A 163 -14.04 -3.00 1.18
N THR A 164 -13.36 -4.13 1.42
CA THR A 164 -13.47 -5.33 0.59
C THR A 164 -14.44 -6.32 1.24
N PRO A 165 -15.66 -6.49 0.69
CA PRO A 165 -16.61 -7.46 1.21
C PRO A 165 -16.19 -8.89 0.86
N GLU A 166 -16.83 -9.88 1.48
CA GLU A 166 -16.60 -11.30 1.18
C GLU A 166 -16.87 -11.67 -0.29
N SER A 167 -17.79 -10.95 -0.95
CA SER A 167 -18.10 -11.14 -2.37
C SER A 167 -17.01 -10.62 -3.31
N PHE A 168 -16.09 -9.79 -2.82
CA PHE A 168 -15.15 -9.01 -3.64
C PHE A 168 -15.83 -8.16 -4.73
N ASP A 169 -17.13 -7.86 -4.58
CA ASP A 169 -17.82 -6.89 -5.42
C ASP A 169 -17.58 -5.48 -4.87
N ILE A 170 -16.72 -4.74 -5.56
CA ILE A 170 -16.16 -3.48 -5.07
C ILE A 170 -16.43 -2.36 -6.07
N LEU A 171 -16.71 -1.17 -5.55
CA LEU A 171 -16.77 0.08 -6.31
C LEU A 171 -15.46 0.85 -6.10
N PHE A 172 -14.81 1.21 -7.20
CA PHE A 172 -13.53 1.94 -7.19
C PHE A 172 -13.74 3.36 -7.69
N ASP A 173 -13.18 4.34 -6.97
CA ASP A 173 -13.29 5.76 -7.32
C ASP A 173 -12.20 6.20 -8.31
N GLY A 174 -11.01 5.57 -8.26
CA GLY A 174 -9.88 5.90 -9.15
C GLY A 174 -9.29 7.30 -8.95
N LYS A 175 -9.32 7.84 -7.73
CA LYS A 175 -8.77 9.18 -7.44
C LYS A 175 -7.25 9.16 -7.44
N VAL A 176 -6.62 10.19 -7.99
CA VAL A 176 -5.18 10.38 -7.93
C VAL A 176 -4.86 11.76 -7.37
N GLU A 177 -3.92 11.83 -6.44
CA GLU A 177 -3.54 13.08 -5.76
C GLU A 177 -2.02 13.06 -5.53
N THR A 178 -1.38 14.21 -5.74
CA THR A 178 0.04 14.41 -5.41
C THR A 178 0.17 15.36 -4.23
N TYR A 179 1.02 15.00 -3.27
CA TYR A 179 1.29 15.78 -2.07
C TYR A 179 2.78 16.09 -1.95
N PHE A 180 3.09 17.26 -1.38
CA PHE A 180 4.44 17.64 -0.96
C PHE A 180 4.36 18.20 0.45
N ASN A 181 5.09 17.61 1.39
CA ASN A 181 5.09 18.03 2.79
C ASN A 181 3.66 18.17 3.36
N ASN A 182 2.81 17.17 3.12
CA ASN A 182 1.38 17.15 3.49
C ASN A 182 0.49 18.21 2.81
N HIS A 183 1.00 18.97 1.83
CA HIS A 183 0.23 19.94 1.05
C HIS A 183 -0.10 19.39 -0.33
N LEU A 184 -1.37 19.43 -0.70
CA LEU A 184 -1.85 19.01 -2.02
C LEU A 184 -1.21 19.87 -3.12
N GLN A 185 -0.54 19.22 -4.07
CA GLN A 185 0.06 19.85 -5.25
C GLN A 185 -0.82 19.70 -6.48
N SER A 186 -1.37 18.50 -6.70
CA SER A 186 -2.28 18.24 -7.80
C SER A 186 -3.36 17.21 -7.45
N LYS A 187 -4.48 17.31 -8.15
CA LYS A 187 -5.65 16.44 -8.00
C LYS A 187 -6.16 16.01 -9.37
N ASN A 188 -6.50 14.73 -9.51
CA ASN A 188 -6.92 14.06 -10.74
C ASN A 188 -5.81 13.87 -11.79
N GLU A 189 -4.59 14.29 -11.51
CA GLU A 189 -3.38 13.95 -12.23
C GLU A 189 -2.22 13.77 -11.24
N LEU A 190 -1.20 13.01 -11.64
CA LEU A 190 0.05 12.92 -10.90
C LEU A 190 1.03 13.96 -11.45
N VAL A 191 1.76 14.62 -10.56
CA VAL A 191 2.84 15.53 -10.93
C VAL A 191 4.12 15.05 -10.26
N GLU A 192 5.21 15.04 -11.01
CA GLU A 192 6.52 14.71 -10.47
C GLU A 192 7.11 15.92 -9.74
N ILE A 193 7.80 15.67 -8.63
CA ILE A 193 8.55 16.69 -7.89
C ILE A 193 10.01 16.27 -7.89
N GLU A 194 10.84 17.16 -8.40
CA GLU A 194 12.28 16.97 -8.53
C GLU A 194 13.03 17.86 -7.53
N GLU A 195 14.25 17.46 -7.18
CA GLU A 195 15.17 18.33 -6.44
C GLU A 195 15.55 19.53 -7.33
N SER A 196 15.64 20.71 -6.74
CA SER A 196 16.15 21.90 -7.45
C SER A 196 17.67 21.84 -7.52
N ASP A 197 18.25 22.00 -8.72
CA ASP A 197 19.70 22.13 -8.95
C ASP A 197 20.35 23.28 -8.15
#